data_AF-A0A2V9UVH7-F1
#
_entry.id   AF-A0A2V9UVH7-F1
#
_cell.length_a   1.000
_cell.length_b   1.000
_cell.length_c   1.000
_cell.angle_alpha   90.00
_cell.angle_beta   90.00
_cell.angle_gamma   90.00
#
_symmetry.space_group_name_H-M   'P 1'
#
loop_
_entity.id
_entity.type
_entity.pdbx_description
1 polymer ?
#
loop_
_entity_poly.entity_id
_entity_poly.type
_entity_poly.pdbx_seq_one_letter_code
_entity_poly.pdbx_strand_id
1 'polypeptide(L)'
;MSEKPNVTMPGTVEKIITPPDPREPEKAQINIQQGADPLYKEIRIKNTLTDQNGNSVKLKKGATVEVTIEATPSGIIPAAPE
;
A
#
# COMPACT_ATOMS: atom_id res chain seq x y z
N MET A 1 -5.48 17.73 16.04
CA MET A 1 -5.20 16.30 16.27
C MET A 1 -3.75 16.09 15.87
N SER A 2 -2.91 15.48 16.71
CA SER A 2 -1.55 15.16 16.29
C SER A 2 -1.62 14.15 15.15
N GLU A 3 -0.98 14.44 14.02
CA GLU A 3 -0.86 13.50 12.91
C GLU A 3 -0.18 12.23 13.41
N LYS A 4 -0.70 11.06 13.02
CA LYS A 4 -0.05 9.80 13.37
C LYS A 4 1.34 9.77 12.75
N PRO A 5 2.36 9.23 13.45
CA PRO A 5 3.65 8.95 12.83
C PRO A 5 3.43 8.14 11.55
N ASN A 6 4.00 8.62 10.46
CA ASN A 6 3.79 8.01 9.16
C ASN A 6 5.04 8.11 8.27
N VAL A 7 5.08 7.24 7.27
CA VAL A 7 5.99 7.33 6.13
C VAL A 7 5.20 7.06 4.86
N THR A 8 5.48 7.82 3.82
CA THR A 8 4.87 7.65 2.51
C THR A 8 5.93 7.31 1.48
N MET A 9 5.68 6.28 0.68
CA MET A 9 6.61 5.77 -0.33
C MET A 9 5.92 5.69 -1.69
N PRO A 10 6.57 6.16 -2.76
CA PRO A 10 6.03 6.04 -4.11
C PRO A 10 6.13 4.59 -4.60
N GLY A 11 5.11 4.15 -5.34
CA GLY A 11 5.06 2.81 -5.90
C GLY A 11 4.33 2.75 -7.25
N THR A 12 4.47 1.61 -7.91
CA THR A 12 3.77 1.30 -9.16
C THR A 12 3.04 -0.03 -9.05
N VAL A 13 1.80 -0.07 -9.54
CA VAL A 13 1.03 -1.31 -9.63
C VAL A 13 1.61 -2.18 -10.73
N GLU A 14 2.44 -3.15 -10.37
CA GLU A 14 3.15 -4.00 -11.32
C GLU A 14 2.24 -5.09 -11.90
N LYS A 15 1.36 -5.66 -11.08
CA LYS A 15 0.49 -6.77 -11.48
C LYS A 15 -0.86 -6.73 -10.78
N ILE A 16 -1.91 -7.06 -11.53
CA ILE A 16 -3.21 -7.47 -10.98
C ILE A 16 -3.26 -8.99 -11.02
N ILE A 17 -3.43 -9.61 -9.85
CA ILE A 17 -3.45 -11.05 -9.68
C ILE A 17 -4.91 -11.48 -9.52
N THR A 18 -5.45 -12.12 -10.54
CA THR A 18 -6.78 -12.73 -10.52
C THR A 18 -6.74 -14.03 -9.72
N PRO A 19 -7.65 -14.24 -8.76
CA PRO A 19 -7.70 -15.48 -7.99
C PRO A 19 -8.33 -16.60 -8.83
N PRO A 20 -8.03 -17.88 -8.52
CA PRO A 20 -8.70 -19.01 -9.15
C PRO A 20 -10.19 -19.10 -8.82
N ASP A 21 -10.58 -18.71 -7.60
CA ASP A 21 -11.98 -18.65 -7.17
C ASP A 21 -12.56 -17.28 -7.55
N PRO A 22 -13.60 -17.21 -8.42
CA PRO A 22 -14.21 -15.95 -8.84
C PRO A 22 -14.91 -15.18 -7.72
N ARG A 23 -15.13 -15.80 -6.55
CA ARG A 23 -15.70 -15.14 -5.37
C ARG A 23 -14.68 -14.35 -4.58
N GLU A 24 -13.38 -14.59 -4.80
CA GLU A 24 -12.32 -13.83 -4.16
C GLU A 24 -12.00 -12.55 -4.96
N PRO A 25 -11.70 -11.42 -4.28
CA PRO A 25 -11.23 -10.23 -4.96
C PRO A 25 -9.81 -10.43 -5.51
N GLU A 26 -9.53 -9.83 -6.66
CA GLU A 26 -8.17 -9.72 -7.19
C GLU A 26 -7.24 -8.99 -6.22
N LYS A 27 -5.95 -9.28 -6.33
CA LYS A 27 -4.90 -8.60 -5.55
C LYS A 27 -4.11 -7.66 -6.45
N ALA A 28 -3.82 -6.47 -5.96
CA ALA A 28 -2.86 -5.57 -6.58
C ALA A 28 -1.48 -5.84 -5.96
N GLN A 29 -0.50 -6.14 -6.81
CA GLN A 29 0.91 -6.15 -6.44
C GLN A 29 1.50 -4.77 -6.76
N ILE A 30 2.04 -4.11 -5.74
CA ILE A 30 2.65 -2.79 -5.83
C ILE A 30 4.14 -2.95 -5.58
N ASN A 31 4.95 -2.40 -6.47
CA ASN A 31 6.39 -2.33 -6.36
C ASN A 31 6.78 -0.95 -5.81
N ILE A 32 7.44 -0.92 -4.66
CA ILE A 32 7.88 0.28 -3.93
C ILE A 32 9.21 0.78 -4.52
N GLN A 33 9.21 1.99 -5.05
CA GLN A 33 10.36 2.49 -5.81
C GLN A 33 11.50 2.96 -4.88
N GLN A 34 11.15 3.65 -3.80
CA GLN A 34 12.08 4.28 -2.85
C GLN A 34 11.71 3.94 -1.41
N GLY A 35 12.71 3.89 -0.52
CA GLY A 35 12.50 3.62 0.92
C GLY A 35 12.35 2.14 1.30
N ALA A 36 12.31 1.23 0.31
CA ALA A 36 12.30 -0.21 0.54
C ALA A 36 13.64 -0.88 0.17
N ASP A 37 13.98 -1.96 0.88
CA ASP A 37 15.14 -2.79 0.58
C ASP A 37 15.08 -3.29 -0.88
N PRO A 38 16.17 -3.20 -1.67
CA PRO A 38 16.22 -3.62 -3.08
C PRO A 38 15.59 -4.97 -3.40
N LEU A 39 15.70 -5.96 -2.52
CA LEU A 39 15.22 -7.33 -2.77
C LEU A 39 13.78 -7.57 -2.32
N TYR A 40 13.20 -6.67 -1.50
CA TYR A 40 11.90 -6.86 -0.86
C TYR A 40 11.01 -5.61 -0.99
N LYS A 41 10.78 -5.19 -2.23
CA LYS A 41 10.03 -3.96 -2.56
C LYS A 41 8.56 -4.18 -2.87
N GLU A 42 8.05 -5.40 -2.77
CA GLU A 42 6.70 -5.71 -3.22
C GLU A 42 5.71 -5.86 -2.07
N ILE A 43 4.55 -5.22 -2.20
CA ILE A 43 3.39 -5.45 -1.33
C ILE A 43 2.21 -5.97 -2.15
N ARG A 44 1.41 -6.85 -1.55
CA ARG A 44 0.17 -7.37 -2.16
C ARG A 44 -1.02 -7.04 -1.29
N ILE A 45 -1.97 -6.29 -1.84
CA ILE A 45 -3.20 -5.91 -1.17
C ILE A 45 -4.42 -6.39 -1.96
N LYS A 46 -5.56 -6.57 -1.30
CA LYS A 46 -6.84 -6.76 -2.01
C LYS A 46 -7.13 -5.50 -2.82
N ASN A 47 -7.49 -5.66 -4.08
CA ASN A 47 -7.84 -4.53 -4.95
C ASN A 47 -9.29 -4.12 -4.72
N THR A 48 -9.56 -3.59 -3.53
CA THR A 48 -10.89 -3.17 -3.09
C THR A 48 -10.77 -1.79 -2.44
N LEU A 49 -10.69 -0.76 -3.28
CA LEU A 49 -10.56 0.63 -2.84
C LEU A 49 -11.95 1.29 -2.81
N THR A 50 -12.06 2.38 -2.06
CA THR A 50 -13.27 3.20 -2.00
C THR A 50 -12.91 4.63 -2.41
N ASP A 51 -13.71 5.23 -3.30
CA ASP A 51 -13.53 6.63 -3.67
C ASP A 51 -14.17 7.59 -2.65
N GLN A 52 -14.00 8.89 -2.86
CA GLN A 52 -14.57 9.95 -2.00
C GLN A 52 -16.09 9.92 -1.88
N ASN A 53 -16.79 9.27 -2.82
CA ASN A 53 -18.25 9.15 -2.83
C ASN A 53 -18.73 7.83 -2.20
N GLY A 54 -17.81 6.98 -1.73
CA GLY A 54 -18.14 5.65 -1.20
C GLY A 54 -18.24 4.55 -2.26
N ASN A 55 -17.92 4.82 -3.53
CA ASN A 55 -17.99 3.81 -4.58
C ASN A 55 -16.80 2.85 -4.50
N SER A 56 -17.07 1.56 -4.73
CA SER A 56 -16.02 0.55 -4.89
C SER A 56 -15.25 0.76 -6.20
N VAL A 57 -13.95 0.96 -6.10
CA VAL A 57 -13.04 1.16 -7.23
C VAL A 57 -11.82 0.25 -7.13
N LYS A 58 -11.09 0.13 -8.23
CA LYS A 58 -9.94 -0.77 -8.39
C LYS A 58 -8.75 -0.05 -8.99
N LEU A 59 -7.56 -0.40 -8.51
CA LEU A 59 -6.28 -0.06 -9.12
C LEU A 59 -6.12 -0.76 -10.48
N LYS A 60 -5.40 -0.11 -11.39
CA LYS A 60 -5.04 -0.64 -12.71
C LYS A 60 -3.54 -0.92 -12.76
N LYS A 61 -3.14 -1.93 -13.54
CA LYS A 61 -1.72 -2.17 -13.83
C LYS A 61 -1.08 -0.90 -14.43
N GLY A 62 0.12 -0.57 -13.98
CA GLY A 62 0.89 0.61 -14.40
C GLY A 62 0.51 1.90 -13.68
N ALA A 63 -0.51 1.89 -12.81
CA ALA A 63 -0.85 3.08 -12.04
C ALA A 63 0.26 3.43 -11.04
N THR A 64 0.59 4.72 -10.94
CA THR A 64 1.41 5.29 -9.87
C THR A 64 0.55 5.42 -8.61
N VAL A 65 1.10 5.03 -7.47
CA VAL A 65 0.43 5.08 -6.17
C VAL A 65 1.37 5.59 -5.09
N GLU A 66 0.80 6.17 -4.04
CA GLU A 66 1.49 6.52 -2.80
C GLU A 66 1.10 5.48 -1.75
N VAL A 67 2.07 4.82 -1.13
CA VAL A 67 1.84 3.86 -0.05
C VAL A 67 2.18 4.55 1.26
N THR A 68 1.17 4.79 2.09
CA THR A 68 1.34 5.41 3.41
C THR A 68 1.22 4.35 4.50
N ILE A 69 2.21 4.28 5.38
CA ILE A 69 2.19 3.47 6.59
C ILE A 69 1.98 4.42 7.76
N GLU A 70 0.94 4.19 8.55
CA GLU A 70 0.67 4.95 9.77
C GLU A 70 0.79 4.05 10.99
N ALA A 71 1.40 4.56 12.06
CA ALA A 71 1.51 3.88 13.34
C ALA A 71 0.63 4.54 14.41
N THR A 72 0.11 3.74 15.33
CA THR A 72 -0.51 4.27 16.56
C THR A 72 0.57 4.61 17.59
N PRO A 73 0.29 5.48 18.58
CA PRO A 73 1.27 5.83 19.61
C PRO A 73 1.80 4.64 20.42
N SER A 74 1.02 3.56 20.56
CA SER A 74 1.46 2.32 21.21
C SER A 74 2.31 1.42 20.32
N GLY A 75 2.34 1.67 19.02
CA GLY A 75 3.06 0.88 18.02
C GLY A 75 4.44 1.42 17.66
N ILE A 76 4.93 2.43 18.39
CA ILE A 76 6.22 3.08 18.13
C ILE A 76 7.14 2.99 19.34
N ILE A 77 8.44 2.99 19.09
CA ILE A 77 9.48 3.27 20.07
C ILE A 77 10.28 4.49 19.57
N PRO A 78 10.82 5.35 20.46
CA PRO A 78 11.65 6.46 20.05
C PRO A 78 12.86 5.96 19.26
N ALA A 79 13.19 6.66 18.17
CA ALA A 79 14.46 6.42 17.47
C ALA A 79 15.62 6.75 18.42
N ALA A 80 16.68 5.93 18.42
CA ALA A 80 17.91 6.29 19.09
C ALA A 80 18.47 7.59 18.47
N PRO A 81 19.08 8.48 19.27
CA PRO A 81 19.82 9.61 18.71
C PRO A 81 20.87 9.10 17.73
N GLU A 82 20.96 9.76 16.57
CA GLU A 82 21.98 9.48 15.54
C GLU A 82 23.38 9.87 16.03
#